data_AF-A0A8J6VIM4-F1
#
_entry.id   AF-A0A8J6VIM4-F1
#
_cell.length_a   1.000
_cell.length_b   1.000
_cell.length_c   1.000
_cell.angle_alpha   90.00
_cell.angle_beta   90.00
_cell.angle_gamma   90.00
#
_symmetry.space_group_name_H-M   'P 1'
#
loop_
_entity.id
_entity.type
_entity.pdbx_description
1 polymer ?
#
loop_
_entity_poly.entity_id
_entity_poly.type
_entity_poly.pdbx_seq_one_letter_code
_entity_poly.pdbx_strand_id
1 'polypeptide(L)'
;MDNSTTATRTDTPILEVPGSIQVVPQQVIQEQNALRLPDIFRNVSGIGEEGGFGDALDQFNIRGFTATGQIFRNGIRVPNVFSPLVETENLERVEILKGPASVLCGALEPGGIINLVTMVTAQCSRLPA
;
A
#
# COMPACT_ATOMS: atom_id res chain seq x y z
N MET A 1 -7.28 -16.89 -2.63
CA MET A 1 -8.45 -15.98 -2.71
C MET A 1 -8.00 -14.71 -2.05
N ASP A 2 -7.84 -13.66 -2.84
CA ASP A 2 -7.20 -12.43 -2.40
C ASP A 2 -8.20 -11.62 -1.59
N ASN A 3 -7.95 -11.49 -0.29
CA ASN A 3 -8.77 -10.66 0.60
C ASN A 3 -8.07 -9.31 0.84
N SER A 4 -8.87 -8.26 0.97
CA SER A 4 -8.41 -6.92 1.33
C SER A 4 -9.02 -6.47 2.64
N THR A 5 -8.19 -5.84 3.47
CA THR A 5 -8.63 -5.18 4.72
C THR A 5 -8.75 -3.66 4.59
N THR A 6 -8.19 -3.08 3.52
CA THR A 6 -8.03 -1.64 3.35
C THR A 6 -9.34 -0.90 3.10
N ALA A 7 -10.25 -1.52 2.34
CA ALA A 7 -11.43 -0.82 1.85
C ALA A 7 -12.70 -1.03 2.68
N THR A 8 -12.65 -1.88 3.70
CA THR A 8 -13.81 -2.18 4.56
C THR A 8 -13.44 -2.23 6.04
N ARG A 9 -12.14 -2.18 6.37
CA ARG A 9 -11.60 -2.49 7.72
C ARG A 9 -11.95 -3.90 8.21
N THR A 10 -12.42 -4.75 7.32
CA THR A 10 -12.74 -6.16 7.55
C THR A 10 -12.06 -6.99 6.47
N ASP A 11 -11.83 -8.28 6.71
CA ASP A 11 -11.26 -9.17 5.70
C ASP A 11 -12.30 -9.42 4.60
N THR A 12 -12.33 -8.54 3.60
CA THR A 12 -13.35 -8.53 2.55
C THR A 12 -12.75 -9.04 1.24
N PRO A 13 -13.40 -9.99 0.55
CA PRO A 13 -12.99 -10.39 -0.79
C PRO A 13 -12.86 -9.17 -1.70
N ILE A 14 -11.81 -9.10 -2.52
CA ILE A 14 -11.60 -7.96 -3.43
C ILE A 14 -12.84 -7.66 -4.29
N LEU A 15 -13.60 -8.68 -4.68
CA LEU A 15 -14.84 -8.58 -5.45
C LEU A 15 -15.96 -7.79 -4.74
N GLU A 16 -15.93 -7.73 -3.41
CA GLU A 16 -16.95 -7.09 -2.58
C GLU A 16 -16.55 -5.66 -2.15
N VAL A 17 -15.34 -5.22 -2.51
CA VAL A 17 -14.87 -3.86 -2.25
C VAL A 17 -15.55 -2.88 -3.23
N PRO A 18 -16.30 -1.86 -2.76
CA PRO A 18 -17.02 -0.92 -3.62
C PRO A 18 -16.11 0.15 -4.26
N GLY A 19 -14.86 -0.20 -4.59
CA GLY A 19 -13.85 0.72 -5.10
C GLY A 19 -12.77 0.00 -5.90
N SER A 20 -11.96 0.77 -6.63
CA SER A 20 -10.84 0.20 -7.38
C SER A 20 -9.71 -0.10 -6.41
N ILE A 21 -9.58 -1.36 -6.03
CA ILE A 21 -8.47 -1.85 -5.21
C ILE A 21 -7.48 -2.64 -6.05
N GLN A 22 -6.20 -2.42 -5.80
CA GLN A 22 -5.11 -3.20 -6.37
C GLN A 22 -4.30 -3.80 -5.22
N VAL A 23 -4.04 -5.09 -5.30
CA VAL A 23 -3.27 -5.81 -4.29
C VAL A 23 -1.99 -6.32 -4.95
N VAL A 24 -0.85 -5.97 -4.36
CA VAL A 24 0.46 -6.50 -4.74
C VAL A 24 0.87 -7.53 -3.69
N PRO A 25 0.82 -8.83 -4.02
CA PRO A 25 1.16 -9.89 -3.06
C PRO A 25 2.67 -9.98 -2.86
N GLN A 26 3.09 -10.54 -1.72
CA GLN A 26 4.50 -10.78 -1.38
C GLN A 26 5.29 -11.46 -2.50
N GLN A 27 4.70 -12.44 -3.18
CA GLN A 27 5.36 -13.14 -4.28
C GLN A 27 5.84 -12.19 -5.38
N VAL A 28 4.99 -11.21 -5.76
CA VAL A 28 5.33 -10.22 -6.78
C VAL A 28 6.42 -9.26 -6.27
N ILE A 29 6.36 -8.88 -5.00
CA ILE A 29 7.39 -8.04 -4.35
C ILE A 29 8.75 -8.73 -4.38
N GLN A 30 8.78 -10.03 -4.10
CA GLN A 30 10.00 -10.86 -4.11
C GLN A 30 10.55 -11.10 -5.51
N GLU A 31 9.67 -11.46 -6.47
CA GLU A 31 10.05 -11.68 -7.87
C GLU A 31 10.65 -10.43 -8.52
N GLN A 32 10.21 -9.24 -8.09
CA GLN A 32 10.72 -7.96 -8.59
C GLN A 32 12.00 -7.50 -7.88
N ASN A 33 12.44 -8.21 -6.84
CA ASN A 33 13.51 -7.76 -5.93
C ASN A 33 13.26 -6.31 -5.46
N ALA A 34 12.00 -5.98 -5.18
CA ALA A 34 11.60 -4.63 -4.84
C ALA A 34 12.09 -4.30 -3.42
N LEU A 35 13.07 -3.41 -3.30
CA LEU A 35 13.65 -3.02 -2.01
C LEU A 35 12.96 -1.80 -1.40
N ARG A 36 12.22 -1.05 -2.22
CA ARG A 36 11.51 0.17 -1.82
C ARG A 36 10.09 0.19 -2.43
N LEU A 37 9.24 1.07 -1.91
CA LEU A 37 7.89 1.27 -2.43
C LEU A 37 7.83 1.70 -3.90
N PRO A 38 8.71 2.58 -4.41
CA PRO A 38 8.71 2.93 -5.83
C PRO A 38 8.85 1.72 -6.75
N ASP A 39 9.68 0.73 -6.37
CA ASP A 39 9.88 -0.49 -7.17
C ASP A 39 8.60 -1.31 -7.27
N ILE A 40 7.84 -1.40 -6.18
CA ILE A 40 6.51 -2.03 -6.14
C ILE A 40 5.52 -1.28 -7.04
N PHE A 41 5.51 0.05 -6.99
CA PHE A 41 4.53 0.87 -7.69
C PHE A 41 4.75 1.01 -9.19
N ARG A 42 5.93 0.63 -9.71
CA ARG A 42 6.17 0.57 -11.17
C ARG A 42 5.13 -0.26 -11.93
N ASN A 43 4.56 -1.27 -11.27
CA ASN A 43 3.55 -2.17 -11.85
C ASN A 43 2.11 -1.85 -11.39
N VAL A 44 1.92 -0.77 -10.65
CA VAL A 44 0.62 -0.34 -10.11
C VAL A 44 0.12 0.85 -10.93
N SER A 45 -1.00 0.68 -11.61
CA SER A 45 -1.53 1.72 -12.49
C SER A 45 -2.07 2.91 -11.72
N GLY A 46 -1.82 4.12 -12.21
CA GLY A 46 -2.35 5.34 -11.60
C GLY A 46 -1.69 5.71 -10.26
N ILE A 47 -0.53 5.12 -9.96
CA ILE A 47 0.43 5.68 -9.03
C ILE A 47 1.56 6.30 -9.84
N GLY A 48 1.95 7.52 -9.49
CA GLY A 48 3.17 8.14 -9.97
C GLY A 48 4.08 8.48 -8.80
N GLU A 49 5.38 8.54 -9.09
CA GLU A 49 6.37 9.06 -8.17
C GLU A 49 6.46 10.58 -8.39
N GLU A 50 6.26 11.38 -7.35
CA GLU A 50 6.37 12.84 -7.43
C GLU A 50 7.82 13.32 -7.22
N GLY A 51 8.71 12.43 -6.79
CA GLY A 51 10.10 12.73 -6.46
C GLY A 51 10.23 13.40 -5.09
N GLY A 52 11.10 12.85 -4.23
CA GLY A 52 11.45 13.44 -2.94
C GLY A 52 12.72 14.29 -3.01
N PHE A 53 13.08 14.95 -1.90
CA PHE A 53 14.38 15.62 -1.75
C PHE A 53 15.54 14.60 -1.86
N GLY A 54 16.04 14.36 -3.07
CA GLY A 54 17.19 13.50 -3.35
C GLY A 54 17.00 12.04 -2.92
N ASP A 55 15.87 11.42 -3.27
CA ASP A 55 15.47 10.04 -2.89
C ASP A 55 15.37 9.76 -1.38
N ALA A 56 15.51 10.78 -0.52
CA ALA A 56 15.41 10.61 0.93
C ALA A 56 13.96 10.36 1.41
N LEU A 57 12.99 10.64 0.55
CA LEU A 57 11.56 10.59 0.86
C LEU A 57 10.81 9.95 -0.31
N ASP A 58 10.03 8.93 -0.01
CA ASP A 58 9.17 8.28 -0.99
C ASP A 58 7.86 9.09 -1.09
N GLN A 59 7.75 9.96 -2.11
CA GLN A 59 6.54 10.76 -2.38
C GLN A 59 5.84 10.26 -3.64
N PHE A 60 4.53 10.02 -3.51
CA PHE A 60 3.71 9.44 -4.57
C PHE A 60 2.47 10.28 -4.79
N ASN A 61 1.84 10.12 -5.95
CA ASN A 61 0.48 10.53 -6.19
C ASN A 61 -0.38 9.33 -6.59
N ILE A 62 -1.67 9.41 -6.29
CA ILE A 62 -2.68 8.42 -6.71
C ILE A 62 -3.70 9.17 -7.56
N ARG A 63 -3.82 8.78 -8.84
CA ARG A 63 -4.70 9.43 -9.84
C ARG A 63 -4.51 10.97 -9.92
N GLY A 64 -3.27 11.44 -9.77
CA GLY A 64 -2.94 12.87 -9.86
C GLY A 64 -3.09 13.67 -8.56
N PHE A 65 -3.51 13.04 -7.46
CA PHE A 65 -3.56 13.67 -6.14
C PHE A 65 -2.41 13.17 -5.26
N THR A 66 -1.76 14.08 -4.56
CA THR A 66 -0.58 13.82 -3.75
C THR A 66 -0.91 12.84 -2.61
N ALA A 67 -0.17 11.75 -2.47
CA ALA A 67 -0.44 10.72 -1.46
C ALA A 67 0.17 11.06 -0.08
N THR A 68 0.37 12.35 0.23
CA THR A 68 1.06 12.77 1.46
C THR A 68 0.23 12.41 2.69
N GLY A 69 0.80 11.58 3.57
CA GLY A 69 0.10 11.07 4.74
C GLY A 69 -1.05 10.10 4.41
N GLN A 70 -1.08 9.52 3.21
CA GLN A 70 -2.12 8.55 2.79
C GLN A 70 -1.66 7.08 2.96
N ILE A 71 -0.56 6.88 3.70
CA ILE A 71 0.05 5.58 3.95
C ILE A 71 -0.43 5.04 5.30
N PHE A 72 -0.91 3.81 5.26
CA PHE A 72 -1.39 3.04 6.39
C PHE A 72 -0.53 1.80 6.55
N ARG A 73 -0.39 1.32 7.78
CA ARG A 73 0.21 0.04 8.10
C ARG A 73 -0.82 -0.75 8.89
N ASN A 74 -1.23 -1.91 8.38
CA ASN A 74 -2.30 -2.73 8.95
C ASN A 74 -3.57 -1.92 9.29
N GLY A 75 -3.95 -0.98 8.42
CA GLY A 75 -5.13 -0.12 8.59
C GLY A 75 -4.95 1.07 9.55
N ILE A 76 -3.77 1.26 10.15
CA ILE A 76 -3.45 2.41 11.00
C ILE A 76 -2.60 3.41 10.21
N ARG A 77 -3.00 4.69 10.23
CA ARG A 77 -2.26 5.76 9.53
C ARG A 77 -0.86 5.89 10.09
N VAL A 78 0.15 5.89 9.22
CA VAL A 78 1.53 6.16 9.62
C VAL A 78 1.66 7.68 9.86
N PRO A 79 2.07 8.13 11.05
CA PRO A 79 2.03 9.56 11.42
C PRO A 79 3.10 10.41 10.73
N ASN A 80 3.96 9.82 9.91
CA ASN A 80 5.07 10.52 9.30
C ASN A 80 4.62 11.22 8.01
N VAL A 81 4.90 12.53 7.91
CA VAL A 81 4.56 13.37 6.75
C VAL A 81 5.29 12.88 5.49
N PHE A 82 6.41 12.18 5.70
CA PHE A 82 7.19 11.53 4.67
C PHE A 82 7.05 10.03 4.82
N SER A 83 6.83 9.35 3.69
CA SER A 83 6.83 7.89 3.68
C SER A 83 8.17 7.41 4.26
N PRO A 84 8.17 6.73 5.43
CA PRO A 84 9.41 6.17 5.95
C PRO A 84 10.00 5.25 4.89
N LEU A 85 11.32 5.07 4.87
CA LEU A 85 11.94 4.00 4.09
C LEU A 85 11.29 2.69 4.54
N VAL A 86 10.36 2.18 3.73
CA VAL A 86 9.61 0.98 4.06
C VAL A 86 10.44 -0.19 3.55
N GLU A 87 10.96 -0.97 4.50
CA GLU A 87 11.50 -2.28 4.21
C GLU A 87 10.37 -3.19 3.71
N THR A 88 10.48 -3.62 2.45
CA THR A 88 9.49 -4.45 1.76
C THR A 88 9.51 -5.90 2.23
N GLU A 89 10.61 -6.35 2.84
CA GLU A 89 10.82 -7.73 3.29
C GLU A 89 9.79 -8.20 4.33
N ASN A 90 9.30 -7.28 5.16
CA ASN A 90 8.34 -7.58 6.23
C ASN A 90 6.87 -7.45 5.78
N LEU A 91 6.64 -7.20 4.49
CA LEU A 91 5.30 -7.03 3.92
C LEU A 91 4.75 -8.36 3.39
N GLU A 92 3.54 -8.69 3.82
CA GLU A 92 2.74 -9.78 3.23
C GLU A 92 2.11 -9.32 1.90
N ARG A 93 1.65 -8.07 1.85
CA ARG A 93 1.11 -7.45 0.63
C ARG A 93 1.00 -5.94 0.78
N VAL A 94 0.92 -5.26 -0.36
CA VAL A 94 0.56 -3.85 -0.44
C VAL A 94 -0.81 -3.72 -1.07
N GLU A 95 -1.72 -3.05 -0.38
CA GLU A 95 -3.08 -2.82 -0.85
C GLU A 95 -3.23 -1.33 -1.20
N ILE A 96 -3.70 -1.04 -2.41
CA ILE A 96 -3.92 0.32 -2.89
C ILE A 96 -5.39 0.50 -3.19
N LEU A 97 -6.08 1.32 -2.40
CA LEU A 97 -7.45 1.72 -2.67
C LEU A 97 -7.44 3.06 -3.41
N LYS A 98 -7.91 3.06 -4.66
CA LYS A 98 -7.95 4.25 -5.53
C LYS A 98 -9.33 4.90 -5.45
N GLY A 99 -9.36 6.18 -5.12
CA GLY A 99 -10.58 6.98 -4.97
C GLY A 99 -10.89 7.37 -3.52
N PRO A 100 -12.04 8.02 -3.30
CA PRO A 100 -12.36 8.63 -2.01
C PRO A 100 -12.58 7.58 -0.92
N ALA A 101 -11.58 7.43 -0.04
CA ALA A 101 -11.62 6.56 1.13
C ALA A 101 -12.06 7.30 2.42
N SER A 102 -12.51 8.55 2.29
CA SER A 102 -12.77 9.45 3.41
C SER A 102 -13.86 8.95 4.36
N VAL A 103 -14.81 8.15 3.85
CA VAL A 103 -15.87 7.53 4.65
C VAL A 103 -15.31 6.60 5.73
N LEU A 104 -14.18 5.94 5.46
CA LEU A 104 -13.61 4.92 6.34
C LEU A 104 -12.42 5.43 7.14
N CYS A 105 -11.61 6.28 6.54
CA CYS A 105 -10.32 6.69 7.10
C CYS A 105 -10.23 8.18 7.44
N GLY A 106 -11.33 8.94 7.32
CA GLY A 106 -11.41 10.34 7.74
C GLY A 106 -10.95 11.33 6.68
N ALA A 107 -10.45 12.49 7.10
CA ALA A 107 -9.96 13.54 6.19
C ALA A 107 -8.71 13.04 5.44
N LEU A 108 -8.87 12.80 4.15
CA LEU A 108 -7.90 12.17 3.26
C LEU A 108 -7.98 12.82 1.88
N GLU A 109 -6.88 12.81 1.15
CA GLU A 109 -6.87 13.18 -0.26
C GLU A 109 -7.76 12.25 -1.11
N PRO A 110 -8.45 12.76 -2.14
CA PRO A 110 -9.41 11.99 -2.94
C PRO A 110 -8.76 10.95 -3.86
N GLY A 111 -7.44 11.00 -4.03
CA GLY A 111 -6.68 10.06 -4.86
C GLY A 111 -6.78 8.62 -4.38
N GLY A 112 -6.73 8.40 -3.07
CA GLY A 112 -6.75 7.07 -2.48
C GLY A 112 -5.88 6.93 -1.24
N ILE A 113 -5.71 5.67 -0.82
CA ILE A 113 -4.82 5.27 0.27
C ILE A 113 -3.96 4.08 -0.13
N ILE A 114 -2.78 3.99 0.46
CA ILE A 114 -1.87 2.85 0.39
C ILE A 114 -1.85 2.22 1.77
N ASN A 115 -2.09 0.92 1.86
CA ASN A 115 -2.01 0.16 3.10
C ASN A 115 -0.96 -0.94 2.97
N LEU A 116 -0.03 -0.92 3.91
CA LEU A 116 1.08 -1.86 4.03
C LEU A 116 0.65 -2.94 5.02
N VAL A 117 0.40 -4.16 4.50
CA VAL A 117 0.04 -5.29 5.34
C VAL A 117 1.29 -6.06 5.68
N THR A 118 1.64 -6.10 6.96
CA THR A 118 2.83 -6.81 7.44
C THR A 118 2.53 -8.28 7.66
N MET A 119 3.53 -9.14 7.50
CA MET A 119 3.39 -10.55 7.85
C MET A 119 3.00 -10.73 9.32
N VAL A 120 2.03 -11.61 9.56
CA VAL A 120 1.75 -12.11 10.91
C VAL A 120 2.76 -13.22 11.19
N THR A 121 3.31 -13.27 12.40
CA THR A 121 4.39 -14.21 12.80
C THR A 121 4.10 -15.70 12.47
N ALA A 122 2.83 -16.08 12.24
CA ALA A 122 2.42 -17.42 11.82
C ALA A 122 2.66 -17.76 10.33
N GLN A 123 3.02 -16.80 9.48
CA GLN A 123 3.34 -17.03 8.04
C GLN A 123 4.85 -17.16 7.77
N CYS A 124 5.70 -16.76 8.70
CA CYS A 124 7.16 -16.94 8.60
C CYS A 124 7.57 -18.43 8.55
N SER A 125 6.75 -19.33 9.12
CA SER A 125 7.01 -20.78 9.14
C SER A 125 6.60 -21.53 7.86
N ARG A 126 6.15 -20.84 6.82
CA ARG A 126 5.58 -21.47 5.60
C ARG A 126 6.32 -21.16 4.29
N LEU A 127 7.45 -20.45 4.34
CA LEU A 127 8.29 -20.22 3.15
C LEU A 127 9.27 -21.40 2.97
N PRO A 128 9.32 -22.05 1.79
CA PRO A 128 10.39 -22.98 1.48
C PRO A 128 11.70 -22.20 1.30
N ALA A 129 12.77 -22.74 1.89
CA ALA A 129 14.14 -22.24 1.82
C ALA A 129 14.70 -22.27 0.39
#